data_AF-A0A2N9IJL1-F1
#
_entry.id   AF-A0A2N9IJL1-F1
#
_cell.length_a   1.000
_cell.length_b   1.000
_cell.length_c   1.000
_cell.angle_alpha   90.00
_cell.angle_beta   90.00
_cell.angle_gamma   90.00
#
_symmetry.space_group_name_H-M   'P 1'
#
loop_
_entity.id
_entity.type
_entity.pdbx_description
1 polymer ?
#
loop_
_entity_poly.entity_id
_entity_poly.type
_entity_poly.pdbx_seq_one_letter_code
_entity_poly.pdbx_strand_id
1 'polypeptide(L)'
;MLAVGGKVPVLFDGGVRRGTDVLKALALGAQAVLVGRPVIYGLAAKGEYGVKRVIEMLKDELELTMALSGCPSVKDVARSHFTTNVHAYRFRELPLLQ
;
A
#
# COMPACT_ATOMS: atom_id res chain seq x y z
N MET A 1 -3.51 13.33 5.80
CA MET A 1 -3.45 14.57 6.61
C MET A 1 -4.76 14.91 7.36
N LEU A 2 -5.77 14.02 7.43
CA LEU A 2 -7.10 14.39 7.97
C LEU A 2 -7.31 14.13 9.48
N ALA A 3 -6.79 13.04 10.06
CA ALA A 3 -7.11 12.69 11.46
C ALA A 3 -6.48 13.61 12.52
N VAL A 4 -5.29 14.15 12.24
CA VAL A 4 -4.50 14.97 13.20
C VAL A 4 -4.16 16.36 12.65
N GLY A 5 -4.76 16.76 11.53
CA GLY A 5 -4.48 18.05 10.88
C GLY A 5 -3.01 18.26 10.52
N GLY A 6 -2.26 17.18 10.26
CA GLY A 6 -0.83 17.25 9.94
C GLY A 6 0.10 17.59 11.12
N LYS A 7 -0.40 17.64 12.35
CA LYS A 7 0.39 18.02 13.54
C LYS A 7 1.37 16.93 13.99
N VAL A 8 1.08 15.67 13.70
CA VAL A 8 1.92 14.52 14.05
C VAL A 8 1.97 13.53 12.90
N PRO A 9 3.08 12.79 12.74
CA PRO A 9 3.17 11.76 11.72
C PRO A 9 2.15 10.65 11.89
N VAL A 10 1.41 10.32 10.82
CA VAL A 10 0.51 9.15 10.79
C VAL A 10 1.18 8.01 10.05
N LEU A 11 1.38 6.89 10.72
CA LEU A 11 1.90 5.64 10.13
C LEU A 11 0.77 4.63 9.97
N PHE A 12 0.84 3.80 8.94
CA PHE A 12 -0.17 2.77 8.65
C PHE A 12 0.44 1.36 8.57
N ASP A 13 -0.22 0.36 9.15
CA ASP A 13 0.06 -1.06 8.97
C ASP A 13 -1.28 -1.82 8.99
N GLY A 14 -1.25 -3.14 8.88
CA GLY A 14 -2.42 -4.00 8.88
C GLY A 14 -2.77 -4.48 7.49
N GLY A 15 -1.81 -5.11 6.79
CA GLY A 15 -2.09 -5.82 5.53
C GLY A 15 -1.40 -5.28 4.28
N VAL A 16 -0.38 -4.44 4.41
CA VAL A 16 0.43 -3.95 3.28
C VAL A 16 1.18 -5.11 2.61
N ARG A 17 0.79 -5.50 1.40
CA ARG A 17 1.41 -6.62 0.66
C ARG A 17 1.84 -6.23 -0.76
N ARG A 18 1.31 -5.13 -1.29
CA ARG A 18 1.59 -4.64 -2.64
C ARG A 18 1.98 -3.16 -2.62
N GLY A 19 2.67 -2.72 -3.67
CA GLY A 19 2.93 -1.29 -3.91
C GLY A 19 1.64 -0.45 -3.98
N THR A 20 0.56 -1.02 -4.51
CA THR A 20 -0.76 -0.36 -4.52
C THR A 20 -1.35 -0.15 -3.12
N ASP A 21 -1.03 -1.00 -2.14
CA ASP A 21 -1.48 -0.82 -0.76
C ASP A 21 -0.74 0.36 -0.12
N VAL A 22 0.56 0.49 -0.40
CA VAL A 22 1.37 1.63 0.03
C VAL A 22 0.80 2.92 -0.55
N LEU A 23 0.55 2.96 -1.86
CA LEU A 23 0.04 4.16 -2.53
C LEU A 23 -1.34 4.58 -1.99
N LYS A 24 -2.25 3.61 -1.76
CA LYS A 24 -3.56 3.88 -1.13
C LYS A 24 -3.40 4.47 0.27
N ALA A 25 -2.53 3.91 1.10
CA ALA A 25 -2.30 4.41 2.46
C ALA A 25 -1.78 5.86 2.45
N LEU A 26 -0.84 6.16 1.55
CA LEU A 26 -0.32 7.53 1.36
C LEU A 26 -1.43 8.49 0.90
N ALA A 27 -2.24 8.08 -0.08
CA ALA A 27 -3.36 8.90 -0.58
C ALA A 27 -4.46 9.14 0.46
N LEU A 28 -4.66 8.19 1.37
CA LEU A 28 -5.56 8.33 2.53
C LEU A 28 -4.93 9.14 3.67
N GLY A 29 -3.66 9.50 3.52
CA GLY A 29 -2.99 10.49 4.33
C GLY A 29 -2.03 9.96 5.39
N ALA A 30 -1.59 8.71 5.27
CA ALA A 30 -0.41 8.21 5.97
C ALA A 30 0.87 8.85 5.40
N GLN A 31 1.90 8.97 6.23
CA GLN A 31 3.24 9.46 5.81
C GLN A 31 4.20 8.32 5.51
N ALA A 32 3.99 7.15 6.12
CA ALA A 32 4.68 5.93 5.77
C ALA A 32 3.84 4.72 6.15
N VAL A 33 4.25 3.57 5.64
CA VAL A 33 3.68 2.28 6.00
C VAL A 33 4.69 1.42 6.74
N LEU A 34 4.20 0.54 7.61
CA LEU A 34 5.00 -0.49 8.25
C LEU A 34 4.67 -1.85 7.61
N VAL A 35 5.66 -2.75 7.58
CA VAL A 35 5.55 -4.05 6.92
C VAL A 35 6.01 -5.15 7.88
N GLY A 36 5.04 -5.86 8.48
CA GLY A 36 5.32 -6.97 9.39
C GLY A 36 5.52 -8.31 8.66
N ARG A 37 4.42 -9.06 8.51
CA ARG A 37 4.44 -10.46 8.02
C ARG A 37 5.31 -10.71 6.76
N PRO A 38 5.26 -9.89 5.69
CA PRO A 38 6.10 -10.11 4.51
C PRO A 38 7.59 -10.15 4.83
N VAL A 39 8.08 -9.26 5.71
CA VAL A 39 9.49 -9.22 6.12
C VAL A 39 9.85 -10.51 6.85
N ILE A 40 9.01 -10.97 7.79
CA ILE A 40 9.24 -12.22 8.53
C ILE A 40 9.22 -13.44 7.59
N TYR A 41 8.33 -13.45 6.60
CA TYR A 41 8.27 -14.53 5.61
C TYR A 41 9.50 -14.53 4.69
N GLY A 42 9.97 -13.36 4.26
CA GLY A 42 11.22 -13.23 3.54
C GLY A 42 12.40 -13.77 4.35
N LEU A 43 12.47 -13.40 5.63
CA LEU A 43 13.48 -13.88 6.57
C LEU A 43 13.47 -15.41 6.68
N ALA A 44 12.29 -16.01 6.86
CA ALA A 44 12.15 -17.46 6.95
C ALA A 44 12.52 -18.17 5.65
N ALA A 45 12.21 -17.57 4.50
CA ALA A 45 12.44 -18.19 3.19
C ALA A 45 13.92 -18.17 2.76
N LYS A 46 14.59 -17.03 2.93
CA LYS A 46 15.97 -16.83 2.42
C LYS A 46 16.81 -15.90 3.32
N GLY A 47 16.55 -15.87 4.62
CA GLY A 47 17.30 -15.03 5.56
C GLY A 47 17.25 -13.54 5.17
N GLU A 48 18.36 -12.85 5.39
CA GLU A 48 18.53 -11.45 5.03
C GLU A 48 18.20 -11.16 3.55
N TYR A 49 18.62 -12.04 2.64
CA TYR A 49 18.33 -11.88 1.20
C TYR A 49 16.83 -11.85 0.94
N GLY A 50 16.05 -12.70 1.62
CA GLY A 50 14.60 -12.71 1.48
C GLY A 50 13.94 -11.45 2.04
N VAL A 51 14.44 -10.91 3.16
CA VAL A 51 14.00 -9.61 3.70
C VAL A 51 14.25 -8.50 2.68
N LYS A 52 15.49 -8.41 2.16
CA LYS A 52 15.87 -7.42 1.16
C LYS A 52 14.98 -7.51 -0.08
N ARG A 53 14.74 -8.73 -0.58
CA ARG A 53 13.91 -8.94 -1.76
C ARG A 53 12.46 -8.49 -1.54
N VAL A 54 11.89 -8.68 -0.35
CA VAL A 54 10.54 -8.19 -0.02
C VAL A 54 10.47 -6.67 -0.06
N ILE A 55 11.46 -5.99 0.51
CA ILE A 55 11.52 -4.52 0.51
C ILE A 55 11.68 -3.98 -0.92
N GLU A 56 12.56 -4.59 -1.71
CA GLU A 56 12.76 -4.25 -3.12
C GLU A 56 11.48 -4.43 -3.93
N MET A 57 10.79 -5.57 -3.81
CA MET A 57 9.54 -5.80 -4.53
C MET A 57 8.47 -4.77 -4.18
N LEU A 58 8.32 -4.40 -2.90
CA LEU A 58 7.37 -3.36 -2.51
C LEU A 58 7.74 -1.98 -3.08
N LYS A 59 9.04 -1.66 -3.12
CA LYS A 59 9.54 -0.42 -3.73
C LYS A 59 9.27 -0.41 -5.24
N ASP A 60 9.67 -1.46 -5.96
CA ASP A 60 9.49 -1.58 -7.41
C ASP A 60 8.00 -1.51 -7.79
N GLU A 61 7.13 -2.21 -7.03
CA GLU A 61 5.68 -2.14 -7.25
C GLU A 61 5.12 -0.74 -6.94
N LEU A 62 5.63 -0.04 -5.92
CA LEU A 62 5.21 1.33 -5.60
C LEU A 62 5.61 2.29 -6.73
N GLU A 63 6.84 2.22 -7.21
CA GLU A 63 7.34 3.03 -8.33
C GLU A 63 6.50 2.80 -9.59
N LEU A 64 6.22 1.54 -9.92
CA LEU A 64 5.34 1.19 -11.04
C LEU A 64 3.93 1.76 -10.85
N THR A 65 3.36 1.62 -9.65
CA THR A 65 2.00 2.12 -9.38
C THR A 65 1.95 3.65 -9.47
N MET A 66 2.96 4.34 -8.95
CA MET A 66 3.11 5.79 -9.05
C MET A 66 3.19 6.26 -10.51
N ALA A 67 4.02 5.60 -11.32
CA ALA A 67 4.12 5.90 -12.75
C ALA A 67 2.78 5.73 -13.47
N LEU A 68 2.06 4.64 -13.22
CA LEU A 68 0.74 4.39 -13.81
C LEU A 68 -0.36 5.32 -13.30
N SER A 69 -0.18 5.88 -12.10
CA SER A 69 -1.13 6.83 -11.49
C SER A 69 -0.79 8.30 -11.78
N GLY A 70 0.25 8.57 -12.58
CA GLY A 70 0.67 9.93 -12.90
C GLY A 70 1.26 10.69 -11.70
N CYS A 71 1.82 9.99 -10.71
CA CYS A 71 2.44 10.57 -9.52
C CYS A 71 3.97 10.52 -9.64
N PRO A 72 4.67 11.58 -10.10
CA PRO A 72 6.12 11.55 -10.25
C PRO A 72 6.87 11.50 -8.92
N SER A 73 6.24 11.92 -7.82
CA SER A 73 6.77 11.79 -6.46
C SER A 73 5.69 11.39 -5.46
N VAL A 74 6.12 10.93 -4.29
CA VAL A 74 5.23 10.60 -3.16
C VAL A 74 4.36 11.79 -2.75
N LYS A 75 4.82 13.03 -2.98
CA LYS A 75 4.08 14.26 -2.64
C LYS A 75 2.90 14.51 -3.56
N ASP A 76 2.93 13.95 -4.78
CA ASP A 76 1.86 14.11 -5.76
C ASP A 76 0.69 13.14 -5.50
N VAL A 77 0.87 12.20 -4.57
CA VAL A 77 -0.14 11.20 -4.23
C VAL A 77 -1.29 11.85 -3.46
N ALA A 78 -2.37 12.13 -4.17
CA ALA A 78 -3.59 12.74 -3.64
C ALA A 78 -4.76 11.75 -3.50
N ARG A 79 -5.72 12.09 -2.64
CA ARG A 79 -6.96 11.32 -2.42
C ARG A 79 -7.79 11.12 -3.70
N SER A 80 -7.67 12.01 -4.68
CA SER A 80 -8.37 11.97 -5.97
C SER A 80 -7.97 10.80 -6.87
N HIS A 81 -6.78 10.21 -6.68
CA HIS A 81 -6.34 9.04 -7.44
C HIS A 81 -7.11 7.75 -7.11
N PHE A 82 -7.94 7.77 -6.05
CA PHE A 82 -8.58 6.57 -5.53
C PHE A 82 -10.08 6.72 -5.33
N THR A 83 -10.80 5.64 -5.59
CA THR A 83 -12.16 5.42 -5.11
C THR A 83 -12.14 4.30 -4.08
N THR A 84 -13.03 4.35 -3.10
CA THR A 84 -13.14 3.32 -2.06
C THR A 84 -14.43 2.55 -2.28
N ASN A 85 -14.32 1.29 -2.71
CA ASN A 85 -15.48 0.41 -2.81
C ASN A 85 -15.69 -0.34 -1.50
N VAL A 86 -16.58 0.17 -0.65
CA VAL A 86 -16.94 -0.44 0.64
C VAL A 86 -17.71 -1.76 0.50
N HIS A 87 -18.16 -2.11 -0.71
CA HIS A 87 -18.87 -3.35 -1.01
C HIS A 87 -17.99 -4.41 -1.69
N ALA A 88 -16.69 -4.17 -1.86
CA ALA A 88 -15.78 -5.05 -2.59
C ALA A 88 -15.80 -6.52 -2.11
N TYR A 89 -16.07 -6.76 -0.81
CA TYR A 89 -16.19 -8.11 -0.27
C TYR A 89 -17.56 -8.77 -0.51
N ARG A 90 -18.61 -7.99 -0.76
CA ARG A 90 -19.96 -8.49 -1.03
C ARG A 90 -20.12 -8.98 -2.48
N PHE A 91 -19.26 -8.53 -3.39
CA PHE A 91 -19.22 -9.00 -4.79
C PHE A 91 -18.62 -10.41 -4.95
N ARG A 92 -17.87 -10.93 -3.96
CA ARG A 92 -17.35 -12.31 -4.02
C ARG A 92 -18.40 -13.38 -3.74
N GLU A 93 -19.55 -13.02 -3.18
CA GLU A 93 -20.65 -13.94 -2.87
C GLU A 93 -21.79 -13.89 -3.90
N LEU A 94 -21.69 -13.05 -4.94
CA LEU A 94 -22.64 -13.07 -6.04
C LEU A 94 -22.32 -14.24 -6.98
N PRO A 95 -23.30 -15.12 -7.29
CA PRO A 95 -23.12 -16.11 -8.35
C PRO A 95 -22.75 -15.39 -9.64
N LEU A 96 -21.72 -15.89 -10.32
CA LEU A 96 -21.27 -15.42 -11.63
C LEU A 96 -22.40 -15.52 -12.67
N LEU A 97 -23.28 -14.52 -12.77
CA LEU A 97 -24.27 -14.38 -13.86
C LEU A 97 -24.88 -12.97 -13.82
N GLN A 98 -24.28 -12.03 -14.57
CA GLN A 98 -24.92 -11.20 -15.60
C GLN A 98 -23.82 -10.61 -16.50
#